data_AF-A0A7J5VXR4-F1
#
_entry.id   AF-A0A7J5VXR4-F1
#
_cell.length_a   1.000
_cell.length_b   1.000
_cell.length_c   1.000
_cell.angle_alpha   90.00
_cell.angle_beta   90.00
_cell.angle_gamma   90.00
#
_symmetry.space_group_name_H-M   'P 1'
#
loop_
_entity.id
_entity.type
_entity.pdbx_description
1 polymer ?
#
loop_
_entity_poly.entity_id
_entity_poly.type
_entity_poly.pdbx_seq_one_letter_code
_entity_poly.pdbx_strand_id
1 'polypeptide(L)'
;MKRNYPPEVLDMIVRSREAGNACYLNADTFEVVEIPYSVMDQEYKPTIEPYISLFNKIESEWKVSIRLDPIHYFEYQYVIRDFAKDVISDLFQTEGLDDYLLEKEQIMKLKSYIEQADYNIEWYKYKHEHLLNSLKRFLDFDPETAPPQVEVNGFYNDDGTKVDIETIPTPGLCITCKKYFTDDWEENLLCNINRHDQKDDNDFRCGAFDKL
;
A
#
# COMPACT_ATOMS: atom_id res chain seq x y z
N MET A 1 -6.65 13.93 -19.52
CA MET A 1 -7.37 15.24 -19.45
C MET A 1 -7.42 15.69 -17.99
N LYS A 2 -6.75 16.79 -17.66
CA LYS A 2 -6.64 17.28 -16.28
C LYS A 2 -7.99 17.80 -15.79
N ARG A 3 -8.59 17.13 -14.79
CA ARG A 3 -9.87 17.52 -14.20
C ARG A 3 -9.64 18.50 -13.06
N ASN A 4 -10.37 19.61 -13.06
CA ASN A 4 -10.27 20.60 -11.98
C ASN A 4 -11.27 20.25 -10.88
N TYR A 5 -10.84 19.42 -9.92
CA TYR A 5 -11.69 18.97 -8.82
C TYR A 5 -11.99 20.12 -7.84
N PRO A 6 -13.26 20.32 -7.42
CA PRO A 6 -13.60 21.37 -6.46
C PRO A 6 -12.87 21.16 -5.12
N PRO A 7 -12.30 22.22 -4.50
CA PRO A 7 -11.57 22.09 -3.24
C PRO A 7 -12.38 21.42 -2.11
N GLU A 8 -13.67 21.71 -2.04
CA GLU A 8 -14.61 21.13 -1.06
C GLU A 8 -14.80 19.63 -1.24
N VAL A 9 -14.75 19.14 -2.48
CA VAL A 9 -14.84 17.70 -2.78
C VAL A 9 -13.57 17.01 -2.34
N LEU A 10 -12.40 17.59 -2.64
CA LEU A 10 -11.11 17.04 -2.22
C LEU A 10 -10.98 16.99 -0.70
N ASP A 11 -11.40 18.06 -0.04
CA ASP A 11 -11.39 18.17 1.41
C ASP A 11 -12.32 17.15 2.08
N MET A 12 -13.54 16.97 1.57
CA MET A 12 -14.48 15.95 2.03
C MET A 12 -13.89 14.53 1.90
N ILE A 13 -13.27 14.22 0.75
CA ILE A 13 -12.63 12.92 0.52
C ILE A 13 -11.52 12.67 1.56
N VAL A 14 -10.66 13.65 1.82
CA VAL A 14 -9.58 13.49 2.81
C VAL A 14 -10.15 13.17 4.20
N ARG A 15 -11.13 13.95 4.67
CA ARG A 15 -11.77 13.71 5.98
C ARG A 15 -12.43 12.33 6.06
N SER A 16 -13.06 11.90 4.97
CA SER A 16 -13.73 10.60 4.92
C SER A 16 -12.74 9.43 4.96
N ARG A 17 -11.62 9.54 4.23
CA ARG A 17 -10.52 8.56 4.28
C ARG A 17 -9.90 8.50 5.67
N GLU A 18 -9.74 9.63 6.35
CA GLU A 18 -9.29 9.69 7.75
C GLU A 18 -10.26 9.00 8.71
N ALA A 19 -11.55 9.03 8.42
CA ALA A 19 -12.60 8.38 9.20
C ALA A 19 -12.72 6.86 8.95
N GLY A 20 -11.91 6.29 8.06
CA GLY A 20 -11.93 4.85 7.77
C GLY A 20 -12.90 4.45 6.65
N ASN A 21 -13.34 5.40 5.82
CA ASN A 21 -14.24 5.11 4.70
C ASN A 21 -13.47 4.92 3.39
N ALA A 22 -13.95 4.01 2.55
CA ALA A 22 -13.66 4.02 1.13
C ALA A 22 -14.55 5.08 0.45
N CYS A 23 -13.93 5.96 -0.34
CA CYS A 23 -14.63 6.97 -1.12
C CYS A 23 -14.70 6.53 -2.58
N TYR A 24 -15.87 6.66 -3.17
CA TYR A 24 -16.09 6.50 -4.61
C TYR A 24 -16.39 7.86 -5.19
N LEU A 25 -15.53 8.34 -6.09
CA LEU A 25 -15.66 9.64 -6.75
C LEU A 25 -16.12 9.43 -8.20
N ASN A 26 -17.24 10.03 -8.57
CA ASN A 26 -17.65 10.14 -9.95
C ASN A 26 -16.78 11.22 -10.63
N ALA A 27 -15.93 10.81 -11.58
CA ALA A 27 -14.97 11.73 -12.19
C ALA A 27 -15.61 12.77 -13.11
N ASP A 28 -16.87 12.58 -13.50
CA ASP A 28 -17.59 13.47 -14.42
C ASP A 28 -18.51 14.44 -13.68
N THR A 29 -19.13 14.03 -12.57
CA THR A 29 -20.07 14.85 -11.79
C THR A 29 -19.49 15.38 -10.47
N PHE A 30 -18.36 14.85 -10.01
CA PHE A 30 -17.77 15.07 -8.69
C PHE A 30 -18.65 14.65 -7.51
N GLU A 31 -19.70 13.85 -7.76
CA GLU A 31 -20.43 13.14 -6.70
C GLU A 31 -19.48 12.19 -5.97
N VAL A 32 -19.58 12.15 -4.63
CA VAL A 32 -18.81 11.22 -3.80
C VAL A 32 -19.76 10.38 -2.97
N VAL A 33 -19.51 9.08 -2.94
CA VAL A 33 -20.18 8.14 -2.04
C VAL A 33 -19.16 7.57 -1.07
N GLU A 34 -19.49 7.59 0.21
CA GLU A 34 -18.65 7.10 1.30
C GLU A 34 -19.20 5.77 1.81
N ILE A 35 -18.36 4.74 1.87
CA ILE A 35 -18.72 3.44 2.40
C ILE A 35 -17.71 3.05 3.48
N PRO A 36 -18.14 2.76 4.73
CA PRO A 36 -17.23 2.33 5.78
C PRO A 36 -16.46 1.09 5.35
N TYR A 37 -15.14 1.14 5.41
CA TYR A 37 -14.31 0.04 4.93
C TYR A 37 -14.53 -1.26 5.74
N SER A 38 -14.96 -1.13 7.00
CA SER A 38 -15.29 -2.24 7.89
C SER A 38 -16.44 -3.14 7.43
N VAL A 39 -17.24 -2.71 6.45
CA VAL A 39 -18.36 -3.51 5.91
C VAL A 39 -18.01 -4.17 4.57
N MET A 40 -16.79 -4.00 4.09
CA MET A 40 -16.29 -4.58 2.84
C MET A 40 -15.84 -6.03 3.06
N ASP A 41 -16.07 -6.88 2.06
CA ASP A 41 -15.48 -8.22 1.99
C ASP A 41 -14.06 -8.20 1.39
N GLN A 42 -13.49 -9.40 1.18
CA GLN A 42 -12.17 -9.59 0.58
C GLN A 42 -12.09 -9.17 -0.89
N GLU A 43 -13.23 -9.09 -1.58
CA GLU A 43 -13.34 -8.57 -2.95
C GLU A 43 -13.66 -7.06 -2.97
N TYR A 44 -13.66 -6.43 -1.79
CA TYR A 44 -13.98 -5.02 -1.57
C TYR A 44 -15.40 -4.62 -1.96
N LYS A 45 -16.35 -5.53 -1.81
CA LYS A 45 -17.78 -5.26 -1.98
C LYS A 45 -18.42 -5.09 -0.61
N PRO A 46 -19.33 -4.13 -0.43
CA PRO A 46 -20.05 -4.00 0.83
C PRO A 46 -20.97 -5.21 1.04
N THR A 47 -21.07 -5.64 2.29
CA THR A 47 -21.84 -6.83 2.69
C THR A 47 -23.12 -6.50 3.46
N ILE A 48 -23.40 -5.22 3.70
CA ILE A 48 -24.48 -4.74 4.55
C ILE A 48 -25.27 -3.65 3.84
N GLU A 49 -26.61 -3.67 3.96
CA GLU A 49 -27.46 -2.54 3.53
C GLU A 49 -27.32 -1.33 4.48
N PRO A 50 -27.41 -0.07 3.98
CA PRO A 50 -27.78 0.33 2.62
C PRO A 50 -26.61 0.36 1.61
N TYR A 51 -25.42 -0.07 2.02
CA TYR A 51 -24.19 0.10 1.23
C TYR A 51 -24.14 -0.80 -0.01
N ILE A 52 -24.77 -1.98 0.02
CA ILE A 52 -24.96 -2.83 -1.17
C ILE A 52 -25.72 -2.04 -2.25
N SER A 53 -26.86 -1.43 -1.89
CA SER A 53 -27.66 -0.62 -2.83
C SER A 53 -26.88 0.57 -3.39
N LEU A 54 -26.15 1.30 -2.52
CA LEU A 54 -25.29 2.41 -2.95
C LEU A 54 -24.19 1.95 -3.93
N PHE A 55 -23.52 0.84 -3.64
CA PHE A 55 -22.46 0.30 -4.48
C PHE A 55 -22.99 -0.17 -5.84
N ASN A 56 -24.14 -0.85 -5.86
CA ASN A 56 -24.79 -1.24 -7.12
C ASN A 56 -25.18 -0.03 -7.97
N LYS A 57 -25.61 1.07 -7.35
CA LYS A 57 -25.88 2.33 -8.05
C LYS A 57 -24.61 2.89 -8.70
N ILE A 58 -23.50 2.91 -7.98
CA ILE A 58 -22.19 3.35 -8.51
C ILE A 58 -21.81 2.51 -9.73
N GLU A 59 -21.83 1.18 -9.61
CA GLU A 59 -21.41 0.25 -10.68
C GLU A 59 -22.31 0.32 -11.93
N SER A 60 -23.60 0.61 -11.75
CA SER A 60 -24.57 0.63 -12.86
C SER A 60 -24.73 2.00 -13.52
N GLU A 61 -24.58 3.09 -12.77
CA GLU A 61 -24.85 4.45 -13.26
C GLU A 61 -23.59 5.24 -13.59
N TRP A 62 -22.46 4.98 -12.92
CA TRP A 62 -21.26 5.79 -13.10
C TRP A 62 -20.37 5.23 -14.20
N LYS A 63 -20.11 6.05 -15.23
CA LYS A 63 -19.21 5.69 -16.33
C LYS A 63 -17.75 5.61 -15.89
N VAL A 64 -17.32 6.49 -14.99
CA VAL A 64 -15.96 6.57 -14.46
C VAL A 64 -16.03 6.79 -12.96
N SER A 65 -15.85 5.71 -12.20
CA SER A 65 -15.70 5.73 -10.75
C SER A 65 -14.22 5.63 -10.37
N ILE A 66 -13.77 6.50 -9.47
CA ILE A 66 -12.44 6.43 -8.87
C ILE A 66 -12.64 6.01 -7.41
N ARG A 67 -12.08 4.86 -7.03
CA ARG A 67 -12.08 4.41 -5.65
C ARG A 67 -10.84 4.90 -4.93
N LEU A 68 -11.05 5.42 -3.73
CA LEU A 68 -10.01 5.95 -2.84
C LEU A 68 -10.19 5.29 -1.47
N ASP A 69 -9.27 4.40 -1.13
CA ASP A 69 -9.33 3.65 0.12
C ASP A 69 -9.00 4.51 1.33
N PRO A 70 -9.40 4.09 2.54
CA PRO A 70 -8.97 4.72 3.78
C PRO A 70 -7.44 4.86 3.85
N ILE A 71 -6.97 5.74 4.73
CA ILE A 71 -5.53 5.90 4.94
C ILE A 71 -4.94 4.58 5.41
N HIS A 72 -4.08 4.00 4.59
CA HIS A 72 -3.39 2.77 4.94
C HIS A 72 -2.32 3.05 6.01
N TYR A 73 -2.00 2.04 6.80
CA TYR A 73 -0.98 2.15 7.84
C TYR A 73 0.36 2.69 7.30
N PHE A 74 0.79 2.24 6.13
CA PHE A 74 2.00 2.75 5.46
C PHE A 74 1.93 4.24 5.10
N GLU A 75 0.80 4.72 4.57
CA GLU A 75 0.60 6.15 4.29
C GLU A 75 0.67 6.95 5.60
N TYR A 76 0.05 6.45 6.66
CA TYR A 76 0.13 7.05 7.99
C TYR A 76 1.57 7.10 8.53
N GLN A 77 2.36 6.04 8.35
CA GLN A 77 3.77 6.00 8.76
C GLN A 77 4.61 7.08 8.09
N TYR A 78 4.41 7.31 6.79
CA TYR A 78 5.11 8.38 6.09
C TYR A 78 4.72 9.75 6.63
N VAL A 79 3.43 10.01 6.78
CA VAL A 79 2.95 11.33 7.22
C VAL A 79 3.41 11.65 8.65
N ILE A 80 3.35 10.69 9.57
CA ILE A 80 3.76 10.93 10.95
C ILE A 80 5.28 11.09 11.08
N ARG A 81 6.07 10.37 10.28
CA ARG A 81 7.52 10.54 10.23
C ARG A 81 7.90 11.90 9.66
N ASP A 82 7.26 12.31 8.56
CA ASP A 82 7.53 13.60 7.93
C ASP A 82 7.15 14.75 8.88
N PHE A 83 6.02 14.64 9.60
CA PHE A 83 5.69 15.58 10.67
C PHE A 83 6.76 15.59 11.78
N ALA A 84 7.22 14.41 12.20
CA ALA A 84 8.24 14.32 13.24
C ALA A 84 9.52 15.06 12.85
N LYS A 85 9.94 14.87 11.59
CA LYS A 85 11.12 15.52 11.00
C LYS A 85 10.92 17.03 10.81
N ASP A 86 9.75 17.47 10.37
CA ASP A 86 9.54 18.87 9.99
C ASP A 86 9.21 19.76 11.20
N VAL A 87 8.58 19.20 12.24
CA VAL A 87 7.98 19.99 13.34
C VAL A 87 8.62 19.72 14.70
N ILE A 88 9.05 18.48 14.97
CA ILE A 88 9.57 18.07 16.28
C ILE A 88 10.98 17.47 16.19
N SER A 89 11.76 17.89 15.18
CA SER A 89 13.11 17.39 14.88
C SER A 89 14.08 17.42 16.06
N ASP A 90 13.97 18.43 16.93
CA ASP A 90 14.81 18.58 18.12
C ASP A 90 14.70 17.40 19.11
N LEU A 91 13.58 16.67 19.08
CA LEU A 91 13.34 15.51 19.94
C LEU A 91 13.90 14.20 19.37
N PHE A 92 14.30 14.18 18.10
CA PHE A 92 14.78 12.99 17.39
C PHE A 92 16.25 13.09 16.96
N GLN A 93 17.04 13.97 17.58
CA GLN A 93 18.44 14.21 17.23
C GLN A 93 19.39 13.00 17.42
N THR A 94 18.93 11.84 17.93
CA THR A 94 19.84 10.75 18.33
C THR A 94 19.82 9.47 17.52
N GLU A 95 18.83 9.14 16.69
CA GLU A 95 18.90 7.94 15.84
C GLU A 95 18.19 8.21 14.51
N GLY A 96 18.93 8.12 13.40
CA GLY A 96 18.52 8.60 12.07
C GLY A 96 17.12 8.17 11.65
N LEU A 97 16.17 9.11 11.72
CA LEU A 97 14.85 9.00 11.09
C LEU A 97 14.91 8.91 9.56
N ASP A 98 16.09 9.17 8.99
CA ASP A 98 16.28 9.31 7.55
C ASP A 98 16.32 7.97 6.79
N ASP A 99 16.56 6.83 7.46
CA ASP A 99 16.81 5.55 6.76
C ASP A 99 15.95 4.33 7.17
N TYR A 100 15.05 4.44 8.16
CA TYR A 100 14.27 3.29 8.64
C TYR A 100 12.75 3.49 8.56
N LEU A 101 12.04 2.48 8.07
CA LEU A 101 10.62 2.30 8.38
C LEU A 101 10.50 2.13 9.90
N LEU A 102 9.87 3.08 10.58
CA LEU A 102 9.63 2.98 12.00
C LEU A 102 8.79 1.73 12.29
N GLU A 103 9.22 0.95 13.27
CA GLU A 103 8.44 -0.19 13.72
C GLU A 103 7.09 0.27 14.29
N LYS A 104 6.10 -0.64 14.28
CA LYS A 104 4.74 -0.33 14.73
C LYS A 104 4.69 0.26 16.13
N GLU A 105 5.51 -0.24 17.03
CA GLU A 105 5.58 0.26 18.40
C GLU A 105 6.10 1.71 18.47
N GLN A 106 7.12 2.05 17.67
CA GLN A 106 7.69 3.39 17.62
C GLN A 106 6.68 4.40 17.07
N ILE A 107 5.95 4.03 16.02
CA ILE A 107 4.85 4.84 15.46
C ILE A 107 3.77 5.10 16.50
N MET A 108 3.39 4.08 17.29
CA MET A 108 2.38 4.26 18.34
C MET A 108 2.87 5.16 19.48
N LYS A 109 4.14 5.06 19.88
CA LYS A 109 4.76 5.97 20.86
C LYS A 109 4.78 7.41 20.35
N LEU A 110 5.19 7.61 19.10
CA LEU A 110 5.22 8.91 18.44
C LEU A 110 3.83 9.52 18.35
N LYS A 111 2.83 8.74 17.91
CA LYS A 111 1.42 9.15 17.88
C LYS A 111 0.96 9.60 19.26
N SER A 112 1.18 8.76 20.28
CA SER A 112 0.79 9.07 21.65
C SER A 112 1.42 10.35 22.15
N TYR A 113 2.70 10.59 21.83
CA TYR A 113 3.39 11.81 22.21
C TYR A 113 2.79 13.04 21.52
N ILE A 114 2.60 13.00 20.20
CA ILE A 114 2.02 14.09 19.41
C ILE A 114 0.61 14.45 19.90
N GLU A 115 -0.21 13.44 20.19
CA GLU A 115 -1.60 13.64 20.61
C GLU A 115 -1.73 14.19 22.04
N GLN A 116 -0.77 13.89 22.92
CA GLN A 116 -0.74 14.35 24.31
C GLN A 116 -0.01 15.68 24.50
N ALA A 117 0.92 16.01 23.62
CA ALA A 117 1.61 17.28 23.61
C ALA A 117 0.74 18.39 23.00
N ASP A 118 1.18 19.65 23.17
CA ASP A 118 0.55 20.82 22.56
C ASP A 118 0.61 20.84 21.01
N TYR A 119 1.14 19.78 20.37
CA TYR A 119 1.27 19.63 18.92
C TYR A 119 0.04 19.03 18.22
N ASN A 120 -1.00 18.70 18.97
CA ASN A 120 -2.18 17.98 18.47
C ASN A 120 -2.86 18.73 17.29
N ILE A 121 -3.02 20.06 17.42
CA ILE A 121 -3.66 20.88 16.38
C ILE A 121 -2.78 20.96 15.12
N GLU A 122 -1.49 21.21 15.31
CA GLU A 122 -0.47 21.25 14.25
C GLU A 122 -0.42 19.93 13.50
N TRP A 123 -0.48 18.81 14.22
CA TRP A 123 -0.50 17.47 13.66
C TRP A 123 -1.72 17.23 12.76
N TYR A 124 -2.93 17.54 13.25
CA TYR A 124 -4.13 17.36 12.44
C TYR A 124 -4.10 18.22 11.17
N LYS A 125 -3.62 19.47 11.28
CA LYS A 125 -3.46 20.35 10.12
C LYS A 125 -2.42 19.81 9.13
N TYR A 126 -1.24 19.42 9.62
CA TYR A 126 -0.16 18.90 8.77
C TYR A 126 -0.60 17.62 8.05
N LYS A 127 -1.19 16.67 8.78
CA LYS A 127 -1.70 15.42 8.22
C LYS A 127 -2.74 15.69 7.13
N HIS A 128 -3.71 16.56 7.39
CA HIS A 128 -4.75 16.91 6.41
C HIS A 128 -4.15 17.53 5.14
N GLU A 129 -3.24 18.49 5.27
CA GLU A 129 -2.57 19.14 4.15
C GLU A 129 -1.73 18.14 3.33
N HIS A 130 -1.01 17.24 4.00
CA HIS A 130 -0.22 16.21 3.33
C HIS A 130 -1.09 15.28 2.50
N LEU A 131 -2.18 14.76 3.09
CA LEU A 131 -3.13 13.87 2.43
C LEU A 131 -3.83 14.57 1.26
N LEU A 132 -4.20 15.84 1.43
CA LEU A 132 -4.80 16.64 0.36
C LEU A 132 -3.86 16.80 -0.83
N ASN A 133 -2.56 17.03 -0.58
CA ASN A 133 -1.56 17.14 -1.64
C ASN A 133 -1.28 15.80 -2.33
N SER A 134 -1.29 14.69 -1.58
CA SER A 134 -1.17 13.34 -2.14
C SER A 134 -2.38 12.98 -3.00
N LEU A 135 -3.60 13.30 -2.55
CA LEU A 135 -4.82 13.12 -3.33
C LEU A 135 -4.79 13.91 -4.63
N LYS A 136 -4.40 15.19 -4.59
CA LYS A 136 -4.26 16.03 -5.79
C LYS A 136 -3.28 15.40 -6.80
N ARG A 137 -2.12 14.93 -6.32
CA ARG A 137 -1.14 14.24 -7.17
C ARG A 137 -1.69 12.97 -7.80
N PHE A 138 -2.45 12.18 -7.03
CA PHE A 138 -3.10 10.96 -7.52
C PHE A 138 -4.15 11.28 -8.59
N LEU A 139 -5.01 12.27 -8.36
CA LEU A 139 -6.08 12.63 -9.29
C LEU A 139 -5.57 13.39 -10.53
N ASP A 140 -4.44 14.08 -10.42
CA ASP A 140 -3.74 14.72 -11.54
C ASP A 140 -2.90 13.72 -12.36
N PHE A 141 -2.75 12.46 -11.90
CA PHE A 141 -1.96 11.44 -12.58
C PHE A 141 -2.59 11.09 -13.92
N ASP A 142 -1.88 11.41 -15.01
CA ASP A 142 -2.26 11.00 -16.35
C ASP A 142 -1.40 9.79 -16.76
N PRO A 143 -1.99 8.58 -16.83
CA PRO A 143 -1.25 7.35 -17.11
C PRO A 143 -0.60 7.34 -18.50
N GLU A 144 -1.09 8.15 -19.45
CA GLU A 144 -0.47 8.28 -20.78
C GLU A 144 0.84 9.09 -20.73
N THR A 145 1.00 9.94 -19.71
CA THR A 145 2.19 10.78 -19.49
C THR A 145 3.10 10.25 -18.38
N ALA A 146 2.64 9.21 -17.67
CA ALA A 146 3.44 8.56 -16.65
C ALA A 146 4.71 7.99 -17.30
N PRO A 147 5.89 8.15 -16.68
CA PRO A 147 7.04 7.37 -17.09
C PRO A 147 6.62 5.90 -17.11
N PRO A 148 7.08 5.10 -18.11
CA PRO A 148 6.72 3.68 -18.18
C PRO A 148 6.91 3.09 -16.80
N GLN A 149 5.86 2.44 -16.28
CA GLN A 149 5.92 1.79 -14.98
C GLN A 149 7.07 0.79 -15.05
N VAL A 150 8.20 1.16 -14.45
CA VAL A 150 9.22 0.18 -14.11
C VAL A 150 8.52 -0.68 -13.09
N GLU A 151 8.17 -1.89 -13.48
CA GLU A 151 7.52 -2.84 -12.62
C GLU A 151 8.53 -3.13 -11.49
N VAL A 152 8.46 -2.43 -10.36
CA VAL A 152 9.44 -2.60 -9.27
C VAL A 152 9.12 -3.85 -8.43
N ASN A 153 7.94 -4.43 -8.66
CA ASN A 153 7.48 -5.65 -8.01
C ASN A 153 7.84 -6.86 -8.88
N GLY A 154 8.75 -7.70 -8.40
CA GLY A 154 9.20 -8.89 -9.10
C GLY A 154 10.56 -9.36 -8.61
N PHE A 155 11.00 -10.50 -9.15
CA PHE A 155 12.37 -10.98 -8.98
C PHE A 155 13.22 -10.43 -10.09
N TYR A 156 14.44 -10.04 -9.79
CA TYR A 156 15.36 -9.46 -10.75
C TYR A 156 16.73 -10.11 -10.58
N ASN A 157 17.41 -10.35 -11.70
CA ASN A 157 18.84 -10.64 -11.69
C ASN A 157 19.63 -9.38 -11.31
N ASP A 158 20.89 -9.55 -10.94
CA ASP A 158 21.80 -8.44 -10.61
C ASP A 158 22.02 -7.45 -11.78
N ASP A 159 21.74 -7.87 -13.02
CA ASP A 159 21.77 -7.02 -14.22
C ASP A 159 20.47 -6.24 -14.47
N GLY A 160 19.47 -6.38 -13.59
CA GLY A 160 18.18 -5.73 -13.66
C GLY A 160 17.16 -6.42 -14.57
N THR A 161 17.48 -7.59 -15.14
CA THR A 161 16.51 -8.37 -15.92
C THR A 161 15.51 -9.07 -15.02
N LYS A 162 14.21 -8.97 -15.35
CA LYS A 162 13.14 -9.59 -14.58
C LYS A 162 13.18 -11.11 -14.72
N VAL A 163 13.00 -11.80 -13.59
CA VAL A 163 12.92 -13.26 -13.49
C VAL A 163 11.45 -13.66 -13.42
N ASP A 164 11.06 -14.55 -14.32
CA ASP A 164 9.77 -15.22 -14.26
C ASP A 164 9.89 -16.48 -13.38
N ILE A 165 9.34 -16.41 -12.17
CA ILE A 165 9.46 -17.48 -11.18
C ILE A 165 8.79 -18.78 -11.61
N GLU A 166 7.76 -18.70 -12.46
CA GLU A 166 7.03 -19.87 -12.96
C GLU A 166 7.87 -20.65 -13.99
N THR A 167 8.94 -20.05 -14.51
CA THR A 167 9.86 -20.68 -15.45
C THR A 167 11.04 -21.36 -14.76
N ILE A 168 11.23 -21.16 -13.45
CA ILE A 168 12.33 -21.76 -12.70
C ILE A 168 12.10 -23.26 -12.61
N PRO A 169 12.96 -24.12 -13.19
CA PRO A 169 12.79 -25.56 -13.14
C PRO A 169 12.74 -26.05 -11.68
N THR A 170 11.83 -26.97 -11.38
CA THR A 170 11.78 -27.61 -10.05
C THR A 170 12.72 -28.81 -10.02
N PRO A 171 13.82 -28.77 -9.24
CA PRO A 171 14.74 -29.89 -9.12
C PRO A 171 14.07 -31.09 -8.44
N GLY A 172 14.47 -32.30 -8.82
CA GLY A 172 13.91 -33.53 -8.24
C GLY A 172 14.04 -33.60 -6.70
N LEU A 173 15.11 -33.03 -6.13
CA LEU A 173 15.30 -32.94 -4.69
C LEU A 173 14.16 -32.15 -4.00
N CYS A 174 13.71 -31.05 -4.60
CA CYS A 174 12.64 -30.20 -4.06
C CYS A 174 11.30 -30.95 -4.03
N ILE A 175 10.99 -31.75 -5.05
CA ILE A 175 9.74 -32.55 -5.10
C ILE A 175 9.65 -33.54 -3.94
N THR A 176 10.81 -33.95 -3.40
CA THR A 176 10.90 -34.86 -2.25
C THR A 176 11.04 -34.16 -0.89
N CYS A 177 10.96 -32.83 -0.87
CA CYS A 177 11.12 -32.00 0.32
C CYS A 177 9.76 -31.70 0.97
N LYS A 178 9.65 -31.83 2.31
CA LYS A 178 8.42 -31.45 3.06
C LYS A 178 7.99 -30.02 2.78
N LYS A 179 8.98 -29.12 2.75
CA LYS A 179 8.78 -27.68 2.61
C LYS A 179 8.19 -27.26 1.26
N TYR A 180 8.38 -28.08 0.22
CA TYR A 180 7.82 -27.80 -1.10
C TYR A 180 6.29 -27.83 -1.12
N PHE A 181 5.67 -28.54 -0.17
CA PHE A 181 4.22 -28.68 -0.07
C PHE A 181 3.60 -27.74 0.97
N THR A 182 4.35 -26.76 1.45
CA THR A 182 3.84 -25.75 2.39
C THR A 182 3.40 -24.51 1.64
N ASP A 183 2.27 -23.93 2.06
CA ASP A 183 1.78 -22.65 1.53
C ASP A 183 2.47 -21.43 2.19
N ASP A 184 3.62 -21.65 2.85
CA ASP A 184 4.40 -20.58 3.45
C ASP A 184 5.09 -19.75 2.36
N TRP A 185 4.64 -18.51 2.20
CA TRP A 185 5.11 -17.61 1.16
C TRP A 185 6.59 -17.23 1.33
N GLU A 186 7.10 -17.13 2.57
CA GLU A 186 8.50 -16.80 2.84
C GLU A 186 9.41 -17.97 2.44
N GLU A 187 9.00 -19.20 2.77
CA GLU A 187 9.75 -20.40 2.40
C GLU A 187 9.72 -20.63 0.87
N ASN A 188 8.57 -20.39 0.24
CA ASN A 188 8.44 -20.49 -1.22
C ASN A 188 9.29 -19.44 -1.94
N LEU A 189 9.37 -18.22 -1.39
CA LEU A 189 10.26 -17.16 -1.86
C LEU A 189 11.74 -17.61 -1.82
N LEU A 190 12.22 -18.12 -0.69
CA LEU A 190 13.60 -18.59 -0.53
C LEU A 190 13.91 -19.80 -1.44
N CYS A 191 12.96 -20.72 -1.59
CA CYS A 191 13.07 -21.86 -2.50
C CYS A 191 13.17 -21.42 -3.97
N ASN A 192 12.41 -20.42 -4.39
CA ASN A 192 12.49 -19.85 -5.74
C ASN A 192 13.86 -19.24 -6.01
N ILE A 193 14.38 -18.43 -5.10
CA ILE A 193 15.69 -17.77 -5.25
C ILE A 193 16.80 -18.81 -5.37
N ASN A 194 16.83 -19.80 -4.48
CA ASN A 194 17.86 -20.83 -4.48
C ASN A 194 17.83 -21.73 -5.73
N ARG A 195 16.64 -22.00 -6.28
CA ARG A 195 16.49 -22.74 -7.54
C ARG A 195 16.97 -21.92 -8.75
N HIS A 196 16.66 -20.63 -8.76
CA HIS A 196 17.06 -19.74 -9.85
C HIS A 196 18.57 -19.54 -9.89
N ASP A 197 19.21 -19.38 -8.73
CA ASP A 197 20.67 -19.22 -8.60
C ASP A 197 21.43 -20.44 -9.17
N GLN A 198 20.90 -21.65 -8.95
CA GLN A 198 21.51 -22.91 -9.37
C GLN A 198 20.91 -23.50 -10.65
N LYS A 199 20.10 -22.75 -11.42
CA LYS A 199 19.35 -23.31 -12.57
C LYS A 199 20.25 -23.82 -13.70
N ASP A 200 21.46 -23.27 -13.82
CA ASP A 200 22.45 -23.61 -14.83
C ASP A 200 23.56 -24.53 -14.28
N ASP A 201 23.47 -24.90 -13.00
CA ASP A 201 24.41 -25.82 -12.36
C ASP A 201 24.12 -27.27 -12.70
N ASN A 202 25.17 -28.09 -12.76
CA ASN A 202 25.03 -29.52 -13.04
C ASN A 202 24.35 -30.30 -11.90
N ASP A 203 24.48 -29.82 -10.66
CA ASP A 203 23.94 -30.46 -9.46
C ASP A 203 23.24 -29.44 -8.56
N PHE A 204 21.95 -29.61 -8.33
CA PHE A 204 21.20 -28.79 -7.37
C PHE A 204 21.47 -29.23 -5.92
N ARG A 205 21.75 -28.27 -5.04
CA ARG A 205 21.99 -28.48 -3.61
C ARG A 205 21.13 -27.53 -2.77
N CYS A 206 20.51 -28.05 -1.71
CA CYS A 206 19.73 -27.27 -0.77
C CYS A 206 20.10 -27.62 0.67
N GLY A 207 20.68 -26.67 1.40
CA GLY A 207 21.03 -26.85 2.82
C GLY A 207 19.83 -26.90 3.77
N ALA A 208 18.67 -26.44 3.31
CA ALA A 208 17.40 -26.46 4.04
C ALA A 208 16.49 -27.65 3.66
N PHE A 209 17.02 -28.62 2.90
CA PHE A 209 16.25 -29.81 2.49
C PHE A 209 15.80 -30.62 3.71
N ASP A 210 14.50 -30.88 3.77
CA ASP A 210 13.89 -31.79 4.74
C ASP A 210 13.10 -32.87 4.00
N LYS A 211 13.54 -34.12 4.11
CA LYS A 211 12.94 -35.24 3.39
C LYS A 211 11.51 -35.48 3.86
N LEU A 212 10.59 -35.66 2.91
CA LEU A 212 9.20 -36.13 3.14
C LEU A 212 9.14 -37.35 4.06
#